data_AF-A0A6J4P945-F1
#
_entry.id   AF-A0A6J4P945-F1
#
_cell.length_a   1.000
_cell.length_b   1.000
_cell.length_c   1.000
_cell.angle_alpha   90.00
_cell.angle_beta   90.00
_cell.angle_gamma   90.00
#
_symmetry.space_group_name_H-M   'P 1'
#
loop_
_entity.id
_entity.type
_entity.pdbx_description
1 polymer ?
#
loop_
_entity_poly.entity_id
_entity_poly.type
_entity_poly.pdbx_seq_one_letter_code
_entity_poly.pdbx_strand_id
1 'polypeptide(L)'
;MNAYSKDLRLRVLDAMDKGLPGREVSDLFGVSYSTVKRWVRRRRRGEDLEPKRSTGRKRRILATREEKRALWGQLEENDEATLERHCELWERRGAG
;
A
#
# COMPACT_ATOMS: atom_id res chain seq x y z
N MET A 1 8.23 0.41 6.73
CA MET A 1 8.42 -0.97 7.24
C MET A 1 7.81 -1.94 6.25
N ASN A 2 8.55 -2.97 5.87
CA ASN A 2 8.01 -4.03 5.01
C ASN A 2 7.08 -4.94 5.80
N ALA A 3 6.08 -5.51 5.12
CA ALA A 3 5.22 -6.50 5.75
C ALA A 3 5.99 -7.81 5.99
N TYR A 4 5.72 -8.48 7.11
CA TYR A 4 6.25 -9.82 7.39
C TYR A 4 5.88 -10.81 6.28
N SER A 5 6.82 -11.68 5.91
CA SER A 5 6.65 -12.71 4.87
C SER A 5 5.54 -13.69 5.22
N LYS A 6 4.95 -14.35 4.21
CA LYS A 6 3.94 -15.39 4.44
C LYS A 6 4.50 -16.58 5.21
N ASP A 7 5.72 -17.00 4.89
CA ASP A 7 6.41 -18.09 5.58
C ASP A 7 6.51 -17.84 7.09
N LEU A 8 6.92 -16.64 7.53
CA LEU A 8 6.95 -16.30 8.95
C LEU A 8 5.57 -16.41 9.61
N ARG A 9 4.52 -15.94 8.91
CA ARG A 9 3.13 -16.01 9.41
C ARG A 9 2.69 -17.45 9.60
N LEU A 10 3.04 -18.33 8.65
CA LEU A 10 2.71 -19.75 8.71
C LEU A 10 3.44 -20.44 9.87
N ARG A 11 4.74 -20.18 10.07
CA ARG A 11 5.49 -20.76 11.19
C ARG A 11 4.97 -20.31 12.56
N VAL A 12 4.57 -19.05 12.69
CA VAL A 12 3.93 -18.54 13.92
C VAL A 12 2.62 -19.28 14.20
N LEU A 13 1.82 -19.53 13.17
CA LEU A 13 0.54 -20.23 13.34
C LEU A 13 0.73 -21.73 13.60
N ASP A 14 1.73 -22.36 13.00
CA ASP A 14 2.12 -23.74 13.27
C ASP A 14 2.59 -23.93 14.73
N ALA A 15 3.39 -22.99 15.26
CA ALA A 15 3.79 -23.00 16.67
C ALA A 15 2.58 -22.89 17.61
N MET A 16 1.60 -22.06 17.27
CA MET A 16 0.33 -21.97 18.01
C MET A 16 -0.47 -23.28 17.93
N ASP A 17 -0.52 -23.93 16.77
CA ASP A 17 -1.21 -25.22 16.59
C ASP A 17 -0.55 -26.33 17.42
N LYS A 18 0.78 -26.24 17.62
CA LYS A 18 1.56 -27.12 18.51
C LYS A 18 1.34 -26.84 20.01
N GLY A 19 0.49 -25.87 20.35
CA GLY A 19 0.09 -25.58 21.72
C GLY A 19 0.93 -24.52 22.43
N LEU A 20 1.88 -23.85 21.75
CA LEU A 20 2.65 -22.79 22.39
C LEU A 20 1.73 -21.59 22.70
N PRO A 21 1.80 -21.01 23.92
CA PRO A 21 1.09 -19.80 24.26
C PRO A 21 1.50 -18.62 23.37
N GLY A 22 0.53 -17.80 22.95
CA GLY A 22 0.84 -16.73 22.00
C GLY A 22 1.82 -15.65 22.48
N ARG A 23 2.04 -15.50 23.80
CA ARG A 23 3.12 -14.64 24.33
C ARG A 23 4.49 -15.26 24.08
N GLU A 24 4.64 -16.54 24.35
CA GLU A 24 5.87 -17.27 24.05
C GLU A 24 6.17 -17.28 22.55
N VAL A 25 5.15 -17.47 21.71
CA VAL A 25 5.30 -17.36 20.24
C VAL A 25 5.70 -15.94 19.81
N SER A 26 5.17 -14.90 20.46
CA SER A 26 5.57 -13.51 20.20
C SER A 26 7.05 -13.30 20.44
N ASP A 27 7.55 -13.81 21.57
CA ASP A 27 8.95 -13.66 21.97
C ASP A 27 9.87 -14.53 21.10
N LEU A 28 9.50 -15.78 20.84
CA LEU A 28 10.26 -16.74 20.02
C LEU A 28 10.51 -16.24 18.59
N PHE A 29 9.50 -15.60 17.98
CA PHE A 29 9.59 -15.12 16.60
C PHE A 29 9.90 -13.61 16.49
N GLY A 30 10.05 -12.91 17.61
CA GLY A 30 10.29 -11.46 17.63
C GLY A 30 9.16 -10.65 17.01
N VAL A 31 7.91 -11.12 17.12
CA VAL A 31 6.73 -10.48 16.51
C VAL A 31 5.74 -10.10 17.59
N SER A 32 5.32 -8.84 17.64
CA SER A 32 4.35 -8.38 18.63
C SER A 32 3.11 -9.29 18.77
N TYR A 33 2.69 -9.53 20.00
CA TYR A 33 1.49 -10.32 20.32
C TYR A 33 0.21 -9.85 19.59
N SER A 34 0.07 -8.55 19.33
CA SER A 34 -1.05 -8.00 18.55
C SER A 34 -1.03 -8.47 17.09
N THR A 35 0.16 -8.63 16.51
CA THR A 35 0.36 -9.17 15.15
C THR A 35 0.06 -10.66 15.10
N VAL A 36 0.49 -11.44 16.10
CA VAL A 36 0.14 -12.85 16.25
C VAL A 36 -1.38 -13.02 16.27
N LYS A 37 -2.08 -12.27 17.15
CA LYS A 37 -3.56 -12.28 17.21
C LYS A 37 -4.21 -11.90 15.87
N ARG A 38 -3.63 -10.94 15.14
CA ARG A 38 -4.12 -10.54 13.81
C ARG A 38 -4.05 -11.73 12.84
N TRP A 39 -2.94 -12.46 12.79
CA TRP A 39 -2.79 -13.61 11.88
C TRP A 39 -3.74 -14.76 12.24
N VAL A 40 -3.92 -15.06 13.53
CA VAL A 40 -4.91 -16.06 13.99
C VAL A 40 -6.32 -15.69 13.52
N ARG A 41 -6.73 -14.42 13.67
CA ARG A 41 -8.04 -13.94 13.20
C ARG A 41 -8.21 -14.09 11.70
N ARG A 42 -7.17 -13.77 10.91
CA ARG A 42 -7.20 -13.92 9.44
C ARG A 42 -7.34 -15.38 9.02
N ARG A 43 -6.56 -16.29 9.61
CA ARG A 43 -6.67 -17.74 9.35
C ARG A 43 -8.06 -18.27 9.67
N ARG A 44 -8.65 -17.88 10.82
CA ARG A 44 -10.01 -18.30 11.21
C ARG A 44 -11.10 -17.84 10.25
N ARG A 45 -10.87 -16.77 9.50
CA ARG A 45 -11.78 -16.27 8.46
C ARG A 45 -11.51 -16.88 7.08
N GLY A 46 -10.55 -17.79 6.96
CA GLY A 46 -10.11 -18.34 5.67
C GLY A 46 -9.40 -17.31 4.78
N GLU A 47 -8.91 -16.19 5.34
CA GLU A 47 -8.19 -15.19 4.54
C GLU A 47 -6.77 -15.67 4.21
N ASP A 48 -6.30 -15.41 2.98
CA ASP A 48 -4.91 -15.64 2.60
C ASP A 48 -3.95 -14.79 3.45
N LEU A 49 -2.89 -15.42 3.94
CA LEU A 49 -1.89 -14.79 4.78
C LEU A 49 -0.80 -14.08 4.00
N GLU A 50 -0.88 -13.97 2.68
CA GLU A 50 0.05 -13.13 1.91
C GLU A 50 0.14 -11.70 2.48
N PRO A 51 1.35 -11.12 2.61
CA PRO A 51 1.49 -9.67 2.72
C PRO A 51 0.81 -8.97 1.54
N LYS A 52 -0.15 -8.11 1.87
CA LYS A 52 -0.70 -7.19 0.87
C LYS A 52 0.40 -6.22 0.45
N ARG A 53 0.48 -5.96 -0.87
CA ARG A 53 1.31 -4.88 -1.39
C ARG A 53 0.84 -3.58 -0.74
N SER A 54 1.78 -2.79 -0.24
CA SER A 54 1.47 -1.42 0.14
C SER A 54 0.90 -0.71 -1.08
N THR A 55 -0.22 -0.01 -0.92
CA THR A 55 -0.78 0.85 -1.98
C THR A 55 0.13 2.05 -2.28
N GLY A 56 1.26 2.17 -1.58
CA GLY A 56 2.17 3.31 -1.66
C GLY A 56 1.52 4.57 -1.08
N ARG A 57 2.26 5.68 -1.18
CA ARG A 57 1.72 7.01 -0.88
C ARG A 57 0.73 7.38 -1.98
N LYS A 58 -0.41 7.97 -1.59
CA LYS A 58 -1.30 8.62 -2.57
C LYS A 58 -0.49 9.65 -3.35
N ARG A 59 -0.56 9.60 -4.70
CA ARG A 59 0.06 10.61 -5.55
C ARG A 59 -0.55 11.97 -5.22
N ARG A 60 0.27 13.01 -5.12
CA ARG A 60 -0.18 14.39 -4.89
C ARG A 60 -0.53 15.12 -6.19
N ILE A 61 0.07 14.68 -7.28
CA ILE A 61 -0.07 15.25 -8.63
C ILE A 61 -0.62 14.13 -9.51
N LEU A 62 -1.65 14.43 -10.31
CA LEU A 62 -2.36 13.48 -11.16
C LEU A 62 -2.90 12.26 -10.37
N ALA A 63 -3.50 12.55 -9.23
CA ALA A 63 -4.14 11.59 -8.34
C ALA A 63 -5.41 10.99 -8.97
N THR A 64 -6.15 11.78 -9.77
CA THR A 64 -7.41 11.36 -10.39
C THR A 64 -7.26 11.06 -11.89
N ARG A 65 -8.22 10.32 -12.45
CA ARG A 65 -8.30 10.10 -13.91
C ARG A 65 -8.60 11.39 -14.66
N GLU A 66 -9.33 12.31 -14.03
CA GLU A 66 -9.67 13.62 -14.58
C GLU A 66 -8.46 14.52 -14.70
N GLU A 67 -7.65 14.63 -13.64
CA GLU A 67 -6.40 15.39 -13.67
C GLU A 67 -5.45 14.88 -14.76
N LYS A 68 -5.37 13.54 -14.94
CA LYS A 68 -4.59 12.94 -16.04
C LYS A 68 -5.12 13.33 -17.41
N ARG A 69 -6.43 13.24 -17.62
CA ARG A 69 -7.06 13.62 -18.89
C ARG A 69 -6.87 15.10 -19.18
N ALA A 70 -7.00 15.95 -18.16
CA ALA A 70 -6.77 17.38 -18.26
C ALA A 70 -5.34 17.70 -18.71
N LEU A 71 -4.34 17.00 -18.16
CA LEU A 71 -2.94 17.16 -18.58
C LEU A 71 -2.72 16.68 -20.01
N TRP A 72 -3.22 15.49 -20.36
CA TRP A 72 -3.08 14.97 -21.71
C TRP A 72 -3.73 15.88 -22.75
N GLY A 73 -4.94 16.37 -22.50
CA GLY A 73 -5.61 17.32 -23.40
C GLY A 73 -4.80 18.60 -23.59
N GLN A 74 -4.21 19.16 -22.52
CA GLN A 74 -3.37 20.36 -22.65
C GLN A 74 -2.10 20.10 -23.49
N LEU A 75 -1.49 18.91 -23.34
CA LEU A 75 -0.31 18.52 -24.12
C LEU A 75 -0.66 18.33 -25.60
N GLU A 76 -1.79 17.69 -25.90
CA GLU A 76 -2.26 17.49 -27.27
C GLU A 76 -2.68 18.80 -27.96
N GLU A 77 -3.33 19.71 -27.23
CA GLU A 77 -3.77 21.01 -27.75
C GLU A 77 -2.62 22.01 -27.95
N ASN A 78 -1.46 21.78 -27.31
CA ASN A 78 -0.33 22.71 -27.32
C ASN A 78 0.99 21.94 -27.51
N ASP A 79 1.06 21.03 -28.48
CA ASP A 79 2.17 20.10 -28.68
C ASP A 79 3.52 20.76 -29.04
N GLU A 80 3.48 21.93 -29.65
CA GLU A 80 4.66 22.75 -29.94
C GLU A 80 5.08 23.66 -28.77
N ALA A 81 4.30 23.72 -27.69
CA ALA A 81 4.57 24.63 -26.58
C ALA A 81 5.78 24.16 -25.75
N THR A 82 6.53 25.14 -25.24
CA THR A 82 7.63 24.85 -24.32
C THR A 82 7.10 24.38 -22.96
N LEU A 83 7.96 23.72 -22.17
CA LEU A 83 7.62 23.32 -20.80
C LEU A 83 7.14 24.50 -19.95
N GLU A 84 7.84 25.62 -20.01
CA GLU A 84 7.47 26.86 -19.31
C GLU A 84 6.06 27.31 -19.68
N ARG A 85 5.74 27.28 -20.98
CA ARG A 85 4.40 27.62 -21.47
C ARG A 85 3.33 26.66 -20.95
N HIS A 86 3.59 25.36 -20.88
CA HIS A 86 2.65 24.41 -20.28
C HIS A 86 2.45 24.64 -18.77
N CYS A 87 3.49 25.03 -18.02
CA CYS A 87 3.36 25.39 -16.62
C CYS A 87 2.40 26.59 -16.44
N GLU A 88 2.58 27.65 -17.22
CA GLU A 88 1.68 28.82 -17.18
C GLU A 88 0.22 28.46 -17.52
N LEU A 89 0.02 27.61 -18.53
CA LEU A 89 -1.32 27.15 -18.92
C LEU A 89 -1.98 26.33 -17.79
N TRP A 90 -1.19 25.49 -17.12
CA TRP A 90 -1.66 24.65 -16.02
C TRP A 90 -2.02 25.48 -14.79
N GLU A 91 -1.23 26.50 -14.45
CA GLU A 91 -1.49 27.42 -13.33
C GLU A 91 -2.76 28.25 -13.57
N ARG A 92 -2.95 28.78 -14.79
CA ARG A 92 -4.17 29.51 -15.17
C ARG A 92 -5.43 28.65 -15.01
N ARG A 93 -5.34 27.36 -15.33
CA ARG A 93 -6.46 26.42 -15.24
C ARG A 93 -6.85 26.10 -13.79
N GLY A 94 -5.90 26.08 -12.86
CA GLY A 94 -6.12 25.75 -11.44
C GLY A 94 -6.52 26.93 -10.55
N ALA A 95 -6.56 28.15 -11.09
CA ALA A 95 -6.87 29.38 -10.36
C ALA A 95 -8.37 29.71 -10.24
N GLY A 96 -9.24 28.71 -10.33
CA GLY A 96 -10.71 28.84 -10.26
C GLY A 96 -11.34 27.92 -9.21
#